data_AF-A0A9X0DPK0-F1
#
_entry.id   AF-A0A9X0DPK0-F1
#
_cell.length_a   1.000
_cell.length_b   1.000
_cell.length_c   1.000
_cell.angle_alpha   90.00
_cell.angle_beta   90.00
_cell.angle_gamma   90.00
#
_symmetry.space_group_name_H-M   'P 1'
#
loop_
_entity.id
_entity.type
_entity.pdbx_description
1 polymer ?
#
loop_
_entity_poly.entity_id
_entity_poly.type
_entity_poly.pdbx_seq_one_letter_code
_entity_poly.pdbx_strand_id
1 'polypeptide(L)'
;MNLTPASLSALTQRSVHLNDTSCTMPNKYGAGASCCVAPHKNKYSTKYCYQEHDEPLGTSSENEAIVVEWQRAGRYIASCIKPSVLKLYFTCDVENLEVGQRVVDPFRSMPTLADCSIGLSQGHHALLRSLAVETAIRAKRWRTAPQDDEPTFRFMDLPQELRLQVLKYTDLVTPLKEVEWNPRDNFYLHYRSTRCLKICGEYDMCGDQKQHYGCQFRDCWETERDFGCFCPRYHASYSSRCHCWRQPTPLFLVCRALYEDARAVFFSMNHFVITPMTGCTEPAETPDHLETLIFLKDALPPASLQYLKSLEIVFPPFRDDYLMPHEPAYDQWLQAIDYMCQLNLPILSLAVSMAGPLDERWVSGEHFRAMMSAEQAHAIIQVYFRIIQPLSKLRQNGLQAFFLTLASPLANSTGMCTRHGQELLHCKGFEKSIIRKAKQAEQMVMGEDYDSAMVQDRAHGESQWLREKEFIEGSC
;
A
#
# COMPACT_ATOMS: atom_id res chain seq x y z
N MET A 1 -36.97 -9.55 17.91
CA MET A 1 -36.61 -9.23 19.32
C MET A 1 -36.93 -7.77 19.54
N ASN A 2 -37.94 -7.42 20.33
CA ASN A 2 -38.35 -6.02 20.52
C ASN A 2 -37.37 -5.34 21.49
N LEU A 3 -36.58 -4.39 20.99
CA LEU A 3 -35.66 -3.61 21.82
C LEU A 3 -36.46 -2.62 22.67
N THR A 4 -36.64 -2.94 23.95
CA THR A 4 -37.31 -2.04 24.90
C THR A 4 -36.44 -0.80 25.18
N PRO A 5 -37.03 0.34 25.60
CA PRO A 5 -36.25 1.52 25.99
C PRO A 5 -35.20 1.22 27.07
N ALA A 6 -35.54 0.36 28.05
CA ALA A 6 -34.61 -0.07 29.08
C ALA A 6 -33.40 -0.83 28.50
N SER A 7 -33.64 -1.77 27.59
CA SER A 7 -32.57 -2.50 26.90
C SER A 7 -31.68 -1.57 26.07
N LEU A 8 -32.28 -0.63 25.33
CA LEU A 8 -31.54 0.36 24.53
C LEU A 8 -30.70 1.29 25.40
N SER A 9 -31.22 1.73 26.54
CA SER A 9 -30.48 2.62 27.47
C SER A 9 -29.26 1.96 28.12
N ALA A 10 -29.23 0.62 28.15
CA ALA A 10 -28.13 -0.18 28.68
C ALA A 10 -27.12 -0.61 27.58
N LEU A 11 -27.39 -0.32 26.30
CA LEU A 11 -26.47 -0.65 25.21
C LEU A 11 -25.21 0.19 25.30
N THR A 12 -24.07 -0.50 25.42
CA THR A 12 -22.73 0.10 25.33
C THR A 12 -22.17 0.03 23.93
N GLN A 13 -22.69 -0.88 23.11
CA GLN A 13 -22.18 -1.13 21.77
C GLN A 13 -23.26 -1.67 20.83
N ARG A 14 -23.28 -1.18 19.59
CA ARG A 14 -24.18 -1.69 18.55
C ARG A 14 -23.58 -1.53 17.16
N SER A 15 -23.78 -2.54 16.32
CA SER A 15 -23.56 -2.44 14.87
C SER A 15 -24.90 -2.43 14.13
N VAL A 16 -24.95 -1.64 13.07
CA VAL A 16 -26.09 -1.53 12.16
C VAL A 16 -25.55 -1.68 10.74
N HIS A 17 -26.11 -2.62 10.00
CA HIS A 17 -25.77 -2.90 8.61
C HIS A 17 -27.06 -2.74 7.79
N LEU A 18 -27.03 -1.89 6.77
CA LEU A 18 -28.13 -1.67 5.83
C LEU A 18 -27.58 -1.78 4.42
N ASN A 19 -28.07 -2.70 3.59
CA ASN A 19 -27.58 -2.85 2.21
C ASN A 19 -26.04 -2.92 2.16
N ASP A 20 -25.47 -3.83 2.96
CA ASP A 20 -24.02 -4.05 3.04
C ASP A 20 -23.61 -4.96 1.88
N THR A 21 -22.98 -4.38 0.87
CA THR A 21 -22.54 -5.06 -0.35
C THR A 21 -21.28 -5.90 -0.13
N SER A 22 -20.68 -5.83 1.06
CA SER A 22 -19.45 -6.55 1.39
C SER A 22 -19.73 -7.81 2.22
N CYS A 23 -18.96 -8.90 2.01
CA CYS A 23 -19.04 -10.07 2.90
C CYS A 23 -18.41 -9.67 4.28
N THR A 24 -19.10 -8.88 5.12
CA THR A 24 -18.59 -8.42 6.44
C THR A 24 -18.52 -9.52 7.48
N MET A 25 -19.22 -10.64 7.25
CA MET A 25 -19.23 -11.76 8.17
C MET A 25 -17.97 -12.62 8.02
N PRO A 26 -17.19 -12.85 9.09
CA PRO A 26 -16.13 -13.85 9.06
C PRO A 26 -16.75 -15.19 8.69
N ASN A 27 -16.36 -15.76 7.55
CA ASN A 27 -16.75 -17.14 7.25
C ASN A 27 -16.22 -18.07 8.36
N LYS A 28 -16.82 -19.26 8.51
CA LYS A 28 -16.43 -20.25 9.54
C LYS A 28 -14.94 -20.64 9.50
N TYR A 29 -14.23 -20.29 8.43
CA TYR A 29 -12.82 -20.57 8.20
C TYR A 29 -11.90 -19.35 8.44
N GLY A 30 -12.41 -18.24 8.96
CA GLY A 30 -11.61 -17.05 9.26
C GLY A 30 -11.10 -16.27 8.04
N ALA A 31 -11.66 -16.54 6.86
CA ALA A 31 -11.34 -15.92 5.57
C ALA A 31 -12.39 -14.88 5.12
N GLY A 32 -13.14 -14.27 6.03
CA GLY A 32 -14.04 -13.15 5.70
C GLY A 32 -13.32 -11.92 5.12
N ALA A 33 -12.00 -11.81 5.30
CA ALA A 33 -11.23 -10.69 4.79
C ALA A 33 -11.05 -10.70 3.26
N SER A 34 -11.13 -11.84 2.58
CA SER A 34 -10.72 -11.92 1.16
C SER A 34 -11.74 -11.32 0.16
N CYS A 35 -12.98 -11.06 0.55
CA CYS A 35 -13.92 -10.33 -0.33
C CYS A 35 -13.60 -8.83 -0.40
N CYS A 36 -13.08 -8.23 0.68
CA CYS A 36 -12.90 -6.78 0.76
C CYS A 36 -11.57 -6.26 0.19
N VAL A 37 -10.60 -7.15 -0.10
CA VAL A 37 -9.17 -6.74 -0.25
C VAL A 37 -8.72 -6.59 -1.70
N ALA A 38 -9.50 -7.04 -2.69
CA ALA A 38 -9.16 -6.80 -4.09
C ALA A 38 -10.41 -6.35 -4.87
N PRO A 39 -10.34 -5.28 -5.68
CA PRO A 39 -11.27 -5.19 -6.80
C PRO A 39 -11.12 -6.51 -7.55
N HIS A 40 -12.20 -7.28 -7.69
CA HIS A 40 -12.24 -8.62 -8.26
C HIS A 40 -11.77 -8.63 -9.74
N LYS A 41 -10.50 -8.33 -10.00
CA LYS A 41 -9.87 -8.40 -11.32
C LYS A 41 -9.59 -9.84 -11.71
N ASN A 42 -9.43 -10.74 -10.73
CA ASN A 42 -9.39 -12.17 -10.98
C ASN A 42 -10.79 -12.77 -10.91
N LYS A 43 -11.33 -13.12 -12.09
CA LYS A 43 -12.59 -13.84 -12.31
C LYS A 43 -12.75 -15.14 -11.50
N TYR A 44 -11.70 -15.63 -10.84
CA TYR A 44 -11.71 -16.87 -10.08
C TYR A 44 -12.10 -16.71 -8.61
N SER A 45 -12.09 -15.50 -8.03
CA SER A 45 -12.43 -15.31 -6.60
C SER A 45 -13.94 -15.19 -6.34
N THR A 46 -14.77 -15.06 -7.37
CA THR A 46 -16.24 -15.00 -7.24
C THR A 46 -16.87 -16.35 -6.90
N LYS A 47 -16.12 -17.46 -7.05
CA LYS A 47 -16.66 -18.81 -6.83
C LYS A 47 -16.97 -19.12 -5.36
N TYR A 48 -16.56 -18.27 -4.41
CA TYR A 48 -16.66 -18.54 -2.97
C TYR A 48 -17.53 -17.56 -2.15
N CYS A 49 -17.97 -16.40 -2.67
CA CYS A 49 -19.06 -15.67 -1.98
C CYS A 49 -20.38 -16.22 -2.53
N TYR A 50 -20.86 -17.28 -1.88
CA TYR A 50 -22.13 -17.96 -2.19
C TYR A 50 -23.36 -17.15 -1.73
N GLN A 51 -23.17 -15.91 -1.28
CA GLN A 51 -24.22 -15.07 -0.75
C GLN A 51 -24.54 -13.98 -1.77
N GLU A 52 -25.82 -13.83 -2.08
CA GLU A 52 -26.32 -12.65 -2.78
C GLU A 52 -26.01 -11.43 -1.90
N HIS A 53 -25.20 -10.52 -2.41
CA HIS A 53 -24.97 -9.22 -1.78
C HIS A 53 -26.15 -8.30 -2.05
N ASP A 54 -26.49 -7.48 -1.07
CA ASP A 54 -27.42 -6.38 -1.33
C ASP A 54 -26.81 -5.41 -2.35
N GLU A 55 -27.65 -4.73 -3.12
CA GLU A 55 -27.23 -3.60 -3.94
C GLU A 55 -27.14 -2.32 -3.09
N PRO A 56 -26.25 -1.36 -3.44
CA PRO A 56 -26.19 -0.08 -2.74
C PRO A 56 -27.54 0.64 -2.74
N LEU A 57 -27.89 1.31 -1.64
CA LEU A 57 -29.11 2.11 -1.59
C LEU A 57 -29.04 3.26 -2.59
N GLY A 58 -29.93 3.20 -3.57
CA GLY A 58 -30.19 4.24 -4.57
C GLY A 58 -31.45 5.04 -4.27
N THR A 59 -32.05 5.64 -5.31
CA THR A 59 -33.25 6.49 -5.21
C THR A 59 -34.56 5.79 -5.58
N SER A 60 -34.58 4.46 -5.66
CA SER A 60 -35.80 3.69 -5.93
C SER A 60 -36.81 3.84 -4.79
N SER A 61 -38.10 3.63 -5.07
CA SER A 61 -39.15 3.68 -4.04
C SER A 61 -38.96 2.64 -2.93
N GLU A 62 -38.39 1.49 -3.27
CA GLU A 62 -38.08 0.42 -2.30
C GLU A 62 -36.93 0.85 -1.38
N ASN A 63 -35.86 1.41 -1.95
CA ASN A 63 -34.74 1.95 -1.18
C ASN A 63 -35.19 3.13 -0.28
N GLU A 64 -36.11 3.96 -0.77
CA GLU A 64 -36.68 5.05 0.03
C GLU A 64 -37.41 4.54 1.28
N ALA A 65 -38.17 3.45 1.14
CA ALA A 65 -38.86 2.84 2.28
C ALA A 65 -37.86 2.38 3.36
N ILE A 66 -36.74 1.79 2.95
CA ILE A 66 -35.65 1.36 3.83
C ILE A 66 -35.04 2.57 4.57
N VAL A 67 -34.74 3.66 3.85
CA VAL A 67 -34.19 4.89 4.43
C VAL A 67 -35.17 5.49 5.45
N VAL A 68 -36.46 5.57 5.13
CA VAL A 68 -37.49 6.10 6.04
C VAL A 68 -37.63 5.23 7.29
N GLU A 69 -37.61 3.90 7.15
CA GLU A 69 -37.67 2.98 8.28
C GLU A 69 -36.43 3.14 9.18
N TRP A 70 -35.23 3.18 8.60
CA TRP A 70 -34.00 3.45 9.33
C TRP A 70 -34.06 4.78 10.08
N GLN A 71 -34.55 5.85 9.46
CA GLN A 71 -34.66 7.14 10.12
C GLN A 71 -35.60 7.12 11.33
N ARG A 72 -36.68 6.32 11.29
CA ARG A 72 -37.56 6.11 12.45
C ARG A 72 -36.84 5.31 13.54
N ALA A 73 -36.16 4.24 13.17
CA ALA A 73 -35.39 3.41 14.10
C ALA A 73 -34.26 4.20 14.77
N GLY A 74 -33.49 4.98 14.00
CA GLY A 74 -32.41 5.83 14.49
C GLY A 74 -32.89 6.89 15.48
N ARG A 75 -34.04 7.55 15.21
CA ARG A 75 -34.67 8.48 16.16
C ARG A 75 -35.13 7.79 17.44
N TYR A 76 -35.71 6.61 17.32
CA TYR A 76 -36.11 5.83 18.49
C TYR A 76 -34.90 5.44 19.35
N ILE A 77 -33.81 4.95 18.73
CA ILE A 77 -32.54 4.68 19.42
C ILE A 77 -32.01 5.95 20.09
N ALA A 78 -31.93 7.07 19.36
CA ALA A 78 -31.48 8.36 19.88
C ALA A 78 -32.24 8.79 21.15
N SER A 79 -33.55 8.57 21.20
CA SER A 79 -34.39 8.93 22.36
C SER A 79 -34.15 8.07 23.60
N CYS A 80 -33.55 6.88 23.45
CA CYS A 80 -33.39 5.91 24.54
C CYS A 80 -31.96 5.83 25.09
N ILE A 81 -30.95 6.28 24.33
CA ILE A 81 -29.54 6.11 24.69
C ILE A 81 -29.05 7.23 25.62
N LYS A 82 -28.10 6.89 26.50
CA LYS A 82 -27.42 7.87 27.35
C LYS A 82 -26.23 8.51 26.61
N PRO A 83 -25.96 9.81 26.80
CA PRO A 83 -24.77 10.46 26.25
C PRO A 83 -23.48 9.74 26.68
N SER A 84 -22.53 9.64 25.76
CA SER A 84 -21.18 9.09 25.92
C SER A 84 -21.12 7.64 26.40
N VAL A 85 -22.20 6.86 26.21
CA VAL A 85 -22.24 5.42 26.56
C VAL A 85 -22.17 4.53 25.32
N LEU A 86 -22.96 4.82 24.29
CA LEU A 86 -23.08 3.95 23.11
C LEU A 86 -21.90 4.14 22.15
N LYS A 87 -21.24 3.03 21.80
CA LYS A 87 -20.37 2.90 20.62
C LYS A 87 -21.19 2.40 19.45
N LEU A 88 -21.27 3.18 18.37
CA LEU A 88 -22.08 2.83 17.21
C LEU A 88 -21.22 2.62 15.96
N TYR A 89 -21.35 1.44 15.36
CA TYR A 89 -20.74 1.11 14.07
C TYR A 89 -21.85 1.01 13.02
N PHE A 90 -21.77 1.79 11.97
CA PHE A 90 -22.83 1.90 10.99
C PHE A 90 -22.28 1.70 9.58
N THR A 91 -22.74 0.67 8.89
CA THR A 91 -22.38 0.36 7.51
C THR A 91 -23.62 0.43 6.65
N CYS A 92 -23.57 1.25 5.61
CA CYS A 92 -24.60 1.30 4.61
C CYS A 92 -24.04 1.72 3.26
N ASP A 93 -23.97 0.80 2.31
CA ASP A 93 -23.50 1.17 0.98
C ASP A 93 -24.59 1.98 0.27
N VAL A 94 -24.21 3.17 -0.19
CA VAL A 94 -25.11 4.07 -0.91
C VAL A 94 -24.56 4.38 -2.30
N GLU A 95 -25.47 4.58 -3.25
CA GLU A 95 -25.11 4.86 -4.64
C GLU A 95 -24.50 6.27 -4.80
N ASN A 96 -24.98 7.24 -4.02
CA ASN A 96 -24.60 8.64 -4.17
C ASN A 96 -24.68 9.45 -2.85
N LEU A 97 -24.16 10.68 -2.91
CA LEU A 97 -24.07 11.59 -1.76
C LEU A 97 -25.43 11.95 -1.16
N GLU A 98 -26.46 12.12 -1.98
CA GLU A 98 -27.80 12.52 -1.52
C GLU A 98 -28.44 11.42 -0.66
N VAL A 99 -28.37 10.17 -1.10
CA VAL A 99 -28.82 9.02 -0.29
C VAL A 99 -27.98 8.92 0.98
N GLY A 100 -26.65 9.06 0.86
CA GLY A 100 -25.75 9.08 2.01
C GLY A 100 -26.16 10.10 3.08
N GLN A 101 -26.47 11.33 2.69
CA GLN A 101 -26.91 12.40 3.60
C GLN A 101 -28.19 12.02 4.36
N ARG A 102 -29.16 11.42 3.67
CA ARG A 102 -30.43 10.99 4.26
C ARG A 102 -30.26 9.83 5.22
N VAL A 103 -29.37 8.89 4.88
CA VAL A 103 -29.04 7.73 5.72
C VAL A 103 -28.32 8.15 7.01
N VAL A 104 -27.46 9.16 6.98
CA VAL A 104 -26.76 9.64 8.18
C VAL A 104 -27.51 10.72 8.98
N ASP A 105 -28.65 11.21 8.49
CA ASP A 105 -29.45 12.23 9.17
C ASP A 105 -29.80 11.89 10.65
N PRO A 106 -30.15 10.64 11.01
CA PRO A 106 -30.49 10.29 12.39
C PRO A 106 -29.39 10.61 13.41
N PHE A 107 -28.12 10.55 13.00
CA PHE A 107 -26.96 10.84 13.85
C PHE A 107 -26.93 12.29 14.33
N ARG A 108 -27.57 13.22 13.61
CA ARG A 108 -27.67 14.64 14.01
C ARG A 108 -28.51 14.84 15.27
N SER A 109 -29.47 13.94 15.50
CA SER A 109 -30.39 13.97 16.65
C SER A 109 -29.92 13.10 17.82
N MET A 110 -28.87 12.29 17.62
CA MET A 110 -28.36 11.40 18.66
C MET A 110 -27.70 12.22 19.80
N PRO A 111 -27.87 11.78 21.06
CA PRO A 111 -26.97 12.16 22.14
C PRO A 111 -25.51 11.89 21.76
N THR A 112 -24.57 12.55 22.45
CA THR A 112 -23.13 12.30 22.27
C THR A 112 -22.85 10.80 22.27
N LEU A 113 -22.16 10.27 21.27
CA LEU A 113 -21.76 8.87 21.24
C LEU A 113 -20.39 8.70 21.92
N ALA A 114 -20.15 7.53 22.51
CA ALA A 114 -18.84 7.18 23.08
C ALA A 114 -17.79 6.96 21.97
N ASP A 115 -18.22 6.37 20.87
CA ASP A 115 -17.43 6.17 19.65
C ASP A 115 -18.40 6.05 18.46
N CYS A 116 -17.93 6.40 17.27
CA CYS A 116 -18.76 6.34 16.07
C CYS A 116 -17.89 6.02 14.85
N SER A 117 -18.20 4.91 14.19
CA SER A 117 -17.61 4.52 12.92
C SER A 117 -18.71 4.39 11.86
N ILE A 118 -18.46 4.93 10.68
CA ILE A 118 -19.44 5.03 9.59
C ILE A 118 -18.78 4.55 8.31
N GLY A 119 -19.41 3.64 7.58
CA GLY A 119 -19.04 3.22 6.23
C GLY A 119 -20.21 3.44 5.27
N LEU A 120 -19.97 4.19 4.19
CA LEU A 120 -21.02 4.57 3.23
C LEU A 120 -20.83 3.98 1.83
N SER A 121 -19.73 3.28 1.58
CA SER A 121 -19.49 2.60 0.32
C SER A 121 -18.35 1.59 0.50
N GLN A 122 -18.50 0.42 -0.12
CA GLN A 122 -17.46 -0.59 -0.26
C GLN A 122 -16.23 -0.03 -0.98
N GLY A 123 -16.40 0.92 -1.90
CA GLY A 123 -15.32 1.51 -2.68
C GLY A 123 -14.87 2.88 -2.17
N HIS A 124 -13.80 3.38 -2.79
CA HIS A 124 -13.37 4.76 -2.57
C HIS A 124 -14.36 5.76 -3.15
N HIS A 125 -14.91 6.61 -2.30
CA HIS A 125 -15.71 7.76 -2.74
C HIS A 125 -15.42 8.97 -1.86
N ALA A 126 -14.74 9.98 -2.41
CA ALA A 126 -14.21 11.11 -1.64
C ALA A 126 -15.30 11.89 -0.88
N LEU A 127 -16.43 12.20 -1.53
CA LEU A 127 -17.53 12.96 -0.89
C LEU A 127 -18.23 12.16 0.21
N LEU A 128 -18.58 10.89 -0.04
CA LEU A 128 -19.16 10.00 0.97
C LEU A 128 -18.21 9.80 2.16
N ARG A 129 -16.90 9.69 1.91
CA ARG A 129 -15.91 9.62 2.98
C ARG A 129 -15.93 10.89 3.84
N SER A 130 -15.93 12.08 3.22
CA SER A 130 -16.03 13.35 3.96
C SER A 130 -17.30 13.41 4.79
N LEU A 131 -18.43 12.96 4.24
CA LEU A 131 -19.70 12.86 4.96
C LEU A 131 -19.61 11.91 6.16
N ALA A 132 -18.99 10.74 6.01
CA ALA A 132 -18.77 9.78 7.09
C ALA A 132 -17.90 10.37 8.22
N VAL A 133 -16.81 11.05 7.86
CA VAL A 133 -15.92 11.74 8.81
C VAL A 133 -16.66 12.82 9.59
N GLU A 134 -17.34 13.73 8.88
CA GLU A 134 -18.06 14.85 9.50
C GLU A 134 -19.16 14.35 10.44
N THR A 135 -19.95 13.39 9.98
CA THR A 135 -21.06 12.81 10.75
C THR A 135 -20.53 12.13 12.01
N ALA A 136 -19.50 11.30 11.91
CA ALA A 136 -18.96 10.57 13.05
C ALA A 136 -18.30 11.50 14.08
N ILE A 137 -17.56 12.53 13.64
CA ILE A 137 -16.98 13.54 14.53
C ILE A 137 -18.08 14.31 15.26
N ARG A 138 -19.12 14.76 14.52
CA ARG A 138 -20.26 15.49 15.08
C ARG A 138 -21.04 14.63 16.08
N ALA A 139 -21.28 13.36 15.78
CA ALA A 139 -21.99 12.44 16.66
C ALA A 139 -21.26 12.19 17.98
N LYS A 140 -19.92 12.19 17.96
CA LYS A 140 -19.08 12.13 19.18
C LYS A 140 -19.06 13.44 19.98
N ARG A 141 -19.69 14.51 19.48
CA ARG A 141 -19.52 15.91 19.94
C ARG A 141 -18.06 16.23 20.26
N TRP A 142 -17.15 15.66 19.47
CA TRP A 142 -15.76 16.07 19.56
C TRP A 142 -15.77 17.55 19.19
N ARG A 143 -15.31 18.39 20.11
CA ARG A 143 -15.27 19.85 19.94
C ARG A 143 -14.58 20.14 18.60
N THR A 144 -15.35 20.43 17.56
CA THR A 144 -14.82 20.72 16.22
C THR A 144 -14.17 22.10 16.16
N ALA A 145 -14.30 22.89 17.22
CA ALA A 145 -13.52 24.07 17.48
C ALA A 145 -13.16 24.08 18.98
N PRO A 146 -11.95 24.55 19.36
CA PRO A 146 -11.73 25.04 20.71
C PRO A 146 -12.90 25.95 21.09
N GLN A 147 -13.33 25.98 22.35
CA GLN A 147 -14.11 27.13 22.79
C GLN A 147 -13.30 28.38 22.41
N ASP A 148 -13.94 29.41 21.84
CA ASP A 148 -13.27 30.60 21.27
C ASP A 148 -12.27 31.30 22.21
N ASP A 149 -12.20 30.87 23.48
CA ASP A 149 -11.30 31.36 24.52
C ASP A 149 -9.96 30.61 24.66
N GLU A 150 -9.79 29.40 24.08
CA GLU A 150 -8.48 28.71 24.11
C GLU A 150 -7.65 29.06 22.86
N PRO A 151 -6.44 29.62 23.02
CA PRO A 151 -5.60 29.98 21.89
C PRO A 151 -5.22 28.71 21.10
N THR A 152 -5.52 28.72 19.80
CA THR A 152 -5.10 27.65 18.90
C THR A 152 -3.58 27.53 18.88
N PHE A 153 -3.07 26.30 18.83
CA PHE A 153 -1.63 26.07 18.78
C PHE A 153 -1.05 26.65 17.48
N ARG A 154 -0.20 27.67 17.61
CA ARG A 154 0.42 28.36 16.48
C ARG A 154 1.62 27.57 15.96
N PHE A 155 1.36 26.46 15.28
CA PHE A 155 2.40 25.55 14.75
C PHE A 155 3.48 26.29 13.93
N MET A 156 3.09 27.31 13.17
CA MET A 156 4.00 28.07 12.32
C MET A 156 4.92 29.04 13.06
N ASP A 157 4.67 29.29 14.35
CA ASP A 157 5.56 30.09 15.21
C ASP A 157 6.72 29.26 15.77
N LEU A 158 6.68 27.93 15.62
CA LEU A 158 7.78 27.06 16.01
C LEU A 158 8.99 27.28 15.09
N PRO A 159 10.23 27.23 15.63
CA PRO A 159 11.44 27.07 14.83
C PRO A 159 11.33 25.93 13.82
N GLN A 160 11.91 26.09 12.64
CA GLN A 160 11.79 25.12 11.56
C GLN A 160 12.21 23.71 11.98
N GLU A 161 13.25 23.59 12.81
CA GLU A 161 13.76 22.33 13.32
C GLU A 161 12.70 21.57 14.12
N LEU A 162 11.92 22.29 14.94
CA LEU A 162 10.82 21.71 15.70
C LEU A 162 9.64 21.36 14.78
N ARG A 163 9.34 22.18 13.78
CA ARG A 163 8.31 21.86 12.77
C ARG A 163 8.64 20.56 12.03
N LEU A 164 9.87 20.44 11.53
CA LEU A 164 10.37 19.22 10.89
C LEU A 164 10.33 18.02 11.85
N GLN A 165 10.70 18.21 13.12
CA GLN A 165 10.67 17.14 14.11
C GLN A 165 9.24 16.66 14.39
N VAL A 166 8.27 17.57 14.54
CA VAL A 166 6.86 17.21 14.71
C VAL A 166 6.33 16.47 13.47
N LEU A 167 6.65 16.96 12.27
CA LEU A 167 6.22 16.35 11.01
C LEU A 167 6.75 14.91 10.81
N LYS A 168 7.88 14.54 11.42
CA LYS A 168 8.35 13.13 11.41
C LYS A 168 7.41 12.16 12.14
N TYR A 169 6.52 12.65 13.00
CA TYR A 169 5.52 11.85 13.72
C TYR A 169 4.13 11.93 13.09
N THR A 170 4.06 12.29 11.81
CA THR A 170 2.82 12.34 11.02
C THR A 170 2.83 11.31 9.90
N ASP A 171 1.74 11.23 9.13
CA ASP A 171 1.64 10.39 7.94
C ASP A 171 2.64 10.76 6.82
N LEU A 172 3.48 11.80 6.99
CA LEU A 172 4.63 12.05 6.12
C LEU A 172 5.72 10.99 6.22
N VAL A 173 5.77 10.22 7.31
CA VAL A 173 6.68 9.09 7.43
C VAL A 173 5.85 7.84 7.52
N THR A 174 6.01 6.94 6.54
CA THR A 174 5.21 5.72 6.53
C THR A 174 5.64 4.80 7.67
N PRO A 175 4.77 3.90 8.14
CA PRO A 175 5.09 3.03 9.28
C PRO A 175 6.35 2.19 9.08
N LEU A 176 6.66 1.84 7.83
CA LEU A 176 7.83 1.04 7.44
C LEU A 176 8.93 1.90 6.80
N LYS A 177 8.74 3.22 6.73
CA LYS A 177 9.61 4.16 5.99
C LYS A 177 9.85 3.76 4.54
N GLU A 178 8.86 3.12 3.94
CA GLU A 178 8.83 2.68 2.55
C GLU A 178 7.55 3.21 1.91
N VAL A 179 7.66 3.75 0.70
CA VAL A 179 6.55 4.23 -0.13
C VAL A 179 6.76 3.63 -1.51
N GLU A 180 5.76 2.93 -2.02
CA GLU A 180 5.78 2.51 -3.42
C GLU A 180 5.12 3.56 -4.29
N TRP A 181 5.53 3.62 -5.55
CA TRP A 181 4.96 4.51 -6.54
C TRP A 181 4.86 3.84 -7.91
N ASN A 182 3.71 4.01 -8.56
CA ASN A 182 3.54 3.77 -10.00
C ASN A 182 2.55 4.80 -10.59
N PRO A 183 2.49 4.99 -11.92
CA PRO A 183 1.60 6.00 -12.53
C PRO A 183 0.11 5.79 -12.27
N ARG A 184 -0.31 4.54 -12.00
CA ARG A 184 -1.72 4.18 -11.83
C ARG A 184 -2.21 4.40 -10.40
N ASP A 185 -1.42 4.00 -9.42
CA ASP A 185 -1.80 4.01 -8.00
C ASP A 185 -1.17 5.19 -7.24
N ASN A 186 -0.30 5.96 -7.89
CA ASN A 186 0.47 7.07 -7.32
C ASN A 186 1.28 6.58 -6.10
N PHE A 187 1.41 7.36 -5.02
CA PHE A 187 2.09 6.92 -3.81
C PHE A 187 1.18 5.99 -2.97
N TYR A 188 1.61 4.76 -2.77
CA TYR A 188 0.89 3.77 -1.96
C TYR A 188 1.84 2.97 -1.08
N LEU A 189 1.26 2.10 -0.25
CA LEU A 189 2.02 1.16 0.57
C LEU A 189 1.80 -0.26 0.11
N HIS A 190 2.88 -0.96 -0.20
CA HIS A 190 2.85 -2.40 -0.27
C HIS A 190 2.96 -2.97 1.13
N TYR A 191 1.96 -3.77 1.48
CA TYR A 191 1.98 -4.51 2.71
C TYR A 191 2.05 -5.98 2.35
N ARG A 192 3.16 -6.61 2.72
CA ARG A 192 3.36 -8.04 2.55
C ARG A 192 2.15 -8.83 3.06
N SER A 193 1.68 -9.78 2.26
CA SER A 193 0.49 -10.61 2.52
C SER A 193 0.66 -11.57 3.70
N THR A 194 1.89 -11.82 4.15
CA THR A 194 2.11 -12.58 5.36
C THR A 194 1.67 -11.74 6.55
N ARG A 195 0.45 -12.03 7.00
CA ARG A 195 -0.03 -11.69 8.34
C ARG A 195 1.14 -11.92 9.31
N CYS A 196 1.45 -11.01 10.24
CA CYS A 196 2.10 -11.49 11.47
C CYS A 196 1.01 -12.42 12.03
N LEU A 197 1.14 -13.72 11.75
CA LEU A 197 0.18 -14.70 12.22
C LEU A 197 0.10 -14.48 13.73
N LYS A 198 -1.10 -14.55 14.31
CA LYS A 198 -1.35 -14.39 15.77
C LYS A 198 -0.46 -15.28 16.68
N ILE A 199 0.40 -16.11 16.11
CA ILE A 199 1.45 -16.91 16.74
C ILE A 199 2.63 -16.03 17.24
N CYS A 200 2.60 -14.71 17.09
CA CYS A 200 3.55 -13.80 17.75
C CYS A 200 3.41 -13.74 19.29
N GLY A 201 2.56 -14.59 19.90
CA GLY A 201 2.46 -14.76 21.36
C GLY A 201 3.37 -15.84 21.96
N GLU A 202 3.95 -16.75 21.16
CA GLU A 202 4.79 -17.85 21.66
C GLU A 202 6.03 -18.15 20.81
N TYR A 203 6.04 -17.81 19.52
CA TYR A 203 7.24 -17.92 18.67
C TYR A 203 7.55 -16.56 18.05
N ASP A 204 8.70 -16.02 18.43
CA ASP A 204 9.25 -14.70 18.10
C ASP A 204 9.67 -14.61 16.62
N MET A 205 8.79 -14.99 15.69
CA MET A 205 9.09 -15.05 14.25
C MET A 205 9.00 -13.68 13.56
N CYS A 206 8.39 -12.67 14.21
CA CYS A 206 8.49 -11.28 13.74
C CYS A 206 9.74 -10.67 14.44
N GLY A 207 10.94 -11.10 14.03
CA GLY A 207 12.23 -10.86 14.70
C GLY A 207 12.72 -9.40 14.82
N ASP A 208 11.90 -8.41 14.43
CA ASP A 208 12.14 -6.99 14.66
C ASP A 208 10.85 -6.31 15.15
N GLN A 209 10.90 -5.70 16.34
CA GLN A 209 9.81 -4.91 16.94
C GLN A 209 9.27 -3.82 15.98
N LYS A 210 10.09 -3.31 15.05
CA LYS A 210 9.66 -2.32 14.04
C LYS A 210 8.65 -2.90 13.03
N GLN A 211 8.78 -4.16 12.64
CA GLN A 211 7.85 -4.80 11.72
C GLN A 211 6.46 -4.97 12.36
N HIS A 212 6.43 -5.19 13.68
CA HIS A 212 5.19 -5.29 14.44
C HIS A 212 4.46 -3.94 14.59
N TYR A 213 5.21 -2.83 14.69
CA TYR A 213 4.63 -1.48 14.68
C TYR A 213 3.90 -1.21 13.37
N GLY A 214 4.46 -1.61 12.22
CA GLY A 214 3.80 -1.47 10.91
C GLY A 214 2.48 -2.23 10.78
N CYS A 215 2.34 -3.37 11.46
CA CYS A 215 1.15 -4.22 11.38
C CYS A 215 -0.13 -3.52 11.90
N GLN A 216 -0.02 -2.63 12.90
CA GLN A 216 -1.19 -1.89 13.40
C GLN A 216 -1.78 -0.92 12.35
N PHE A 217 -0.99 -0.56 11.34
CA PHE A 217 -1.40 0.28 10.21
C PHE A 217 -1.86 -0.55 9.00
N ARG A 218 -1.70 -1.87 9.03
CA ARG A 218 -2.11 -2.77 7.95
C ARG A 218 -3.50 -3.33 8.21
N ASP A 219 -3.65 -4.00 9.35
CA ASP A 219 -4.75 -4.92 9.60
C ASP A 219 -5.83 -4.28 10.50
N CYS A 220 -6.24 -3.03 10.23
CA CYS A 220 -7.24 -2.37 11.08
C CYS A 220 -8.59 -3.12 11.11
N TRP A 221 -8.89 -3.92 10.07
CA TRP A 221 -10.04 -4.81 10.04
C TRP A 221 -9.92 -5.97 11.04
N GLU A 222 -8.70 -6.36 11.46
CA GLU A 222 -8.52 -7.45 12.43
C GLU A 222 -8.93 -7.05 13.84
N THR A 223 -8.78 -5.78 14.19
CA THR A 223 -9.25 -5.23 15.48
C THR A 223 -10.76 -5.01 15.51
N GLU A 224 -11.41 -4.97 14.35
CA GLU A 224 -12.84 -4.65 14.20
C GLU A 224 -13.64 -5.80 13.56
N ARG A 225 -13.14 -7.05 13.59
CA ARG A 225 -13.76 -8.22 12.91
C ARG A 225 -15.24 -8.40 13.20
N ASP A 226 -15.69 -8.04 14.40
CA ASP A 226 -17.09 -8.22 14.82
C ASP A 226 -18.04 -7.14 14.28
N PHE A 227 -17.51 -6.06 13.68
CA PHE A 227 -18.28 -4.87 13.31
C PHE A 227 -18.13 -4.43 11.85
N GLY A 228 -17.25 -5.10 11.08
CA GLY A 228 -16.93 -4.74 9.70
C GLY A 228 -15.65 -3.91 9.57
N CYS A 229 -15.28 -3.57 8.33
CA CYS A 229 -14.07 -2.82 8.03
C CYS A 229 -14.38 -1.33 7.81
N PHE A 230 -13.95 -0.47 8.74
CA PHE A 230 -14.08 0.99 8.60
C PHE A 230 -12.77 1.65 8.13
N CYS A 231 -12.04 0.95 7.27
CA CYS A 231 -10.79 1.43 6.71
C CYS A 231 -11.04 2.41 5.54
N PRO A 232 -10.70 3.69 5.68
CA PRO A 232 -10.83 4.69 4.62
C PRO A 232 -9.84 4.49 3.47
N ARG A 233 -8.91 3.52 3.61
CA ARG A 233 -8.05 3.05 2.53
C ARG A 233 -8.78 2.14 1.55
N TYR A 234 -9.89 1.52 1.93
CA TYR A 234 -10.62 0.62 1.04
C TYR A 234 -12.05 1.10 0.78
N HIS A 235 -12.61 1.83 1.75
CA HIS A 235 -14.02 2.18 1.79
C HIS A 235 -14.24 3.69 1.89
N ALA A 236 -15.43 4.16 1.56
CA ALA A 236 -15.89 5.51 1.91
C ALA A 236 -16.33 5.53 3.37
N SER A 237 -15.37 5.38 4.28
CA SER A 237 -15.64 5.18 5.71
C SER A 237 -14.78 6.04 6.62
N TYR A 238 -15.10 6.00 7.92
CA TYR A 238 -14.33 6.58 9.01
C TYR A 238 -14.45 5.71 10.26
N SER A 239 -13.33 5.52 10.94
CA SER A 239 -13.25 5.00 12.31
C SER A 239 -12.14 5.74 13.05
N SER A 240 -12.37 6.07 14.33
CA SER A 240 -11.35 6.61 15.24
C SER A 240 -10.16 5.65 15.43
N ARG A 241 -10.39 4.36 15.15
CA ARG A 241 -9.45 3.27 15.41
C ARG A 241 -8.71 2.81 14.17
N CYS A 242 -9.12 3.31 13.01
CA CYS A 242 -8.38 3.04 11.79
C CYS A 242 -7.15 3.94 11.74
N HIS A 243 -6.00 3.34 12.03
CA HIS A 243 -4.71 3.98 11.90
C HIS A 243 -4.06 3.73 10.54
N CYS A 244 -4.73 3.06 9.59
CA CYS A 244 -4.12 2.77 8.30
C CYS A 244 -3.56 4.04 7.65
N TRP A 245 -2.31 3.95 7.21
CA TRP A 245 -1.63 5.06 6.57
C TRP A 245 -2.39 5.49 5.31
N ARG A 246 -2.40 6.79 5.09
CA ARG A 246 -2.98 7.43 3.91
C ARG A 246 -1.99 8.44 3.39
N GLN A 247 -2.09 8.71 2.10
CA GLN A 247 -1.29 9.76 1.49
C GLN A 247 -1.53 11.09 2.26
N PRO A 248 -0.47 11.75 2.75
CA PRO A 248 -0.56 12.91 3.64
C PRO A 248 -0.88 14.20 2.87
N THR A 249 -1.74 14.11 1.85
CA THR A 249 -2.17 15.22 0.98
C THR A 249 -2.61 16.46 1.76
N PRO A 250 -3.36 16.37 2.87
CA PRO A 250 -3.72 17.55 3.65
C PRO A 250 -2.52 18.38 4.13
N LEU A 251 -1.40 17.73 4.52
CA LEU A 251 -0.20 18.44 5.00
C LEU A 251 0.52 19.19 3.88
N PHE A 252 0.40 18.74 2.64
CA PHE A 252 0.93 19.44 1.47
C PHE A 252 0.07 20.62 1.00
N LEU A 253 -1.18 20.73 1.48
CA LEU A 253 -2.16 21.72 0.99
C LEU A 253 -2.44 22.87 1.97
N VAL A 254 -1.81 22.90 3.16
CA VAL A 254 -2.10 23.93 4.19
C VAL A 254 -1.57 25.31 3.79
N CYS A 255 -0.24 25.43 3.60
CA CYS A 255 0.41 26.67 3.21
C CYS A 255 1.78 26.37 2.59
N ARG A 256 2.40 27.36 1.93
CA ARG A 256 3.69 27.19 1.25
C ARG A 256 4.81 26.72 2.19
N ALA A 257 4.94 27.35 3.36
CA ALA A 257 6.00 27.01 4.31
C ALA A 257 5.82 25.59 4.89
N LEU A 258 4.58 25.16 5.16
CA LEU A 258 4.31 23.78 5.59
C LEU A 258 4.55 22.78 4.45
N TYR A 259 4.20 23.13 3.22
CA TYR A 259 4.48 22.31 2.05
C TYR A 259 5.98 22.06 1.86
N GLU A 260 6.82 23.09 2.04
CA GLU A 260 8.28 22.96 1.96
C GLU A 260 8.83 22.02 3.05
N ASP A 261 8.39 22.19 4.30
CA ASP A 261 8.80 21.30 5.40
C ASP A 261 8.28 19.87 5.24
N ALA A 262 7.02 19.71 4.82
CA ALA A 262 6.40 18.42 4.59
C ALA A 262 7.12 17.64 3.51
N ARG A 263 7.53 18.32 2.43
CA ARG A 263 8.35 17.73 1.36
C ARG A 263 9.71 17.31 1.85
N ALA A 264 10.38 18.16 2.62
CA ALA A 264 11.68 17.82 3.19
C ALA A 264 11.59 16.55 4.04
N VAL A 265 10.57 16.43 4.90
CA VAL A 265 10.35 15.23 5.70
C VAL A 265 9.97 14.02 4.84
N PHE A 266 8.96 14.13 3.98
CA PHE A 266 8.44 13.01 3.18
C PHE A 266 9.52 12.38 2.28
N PHE A 267 10.30 13.20 1.57
CA PHE A 267 11.31 12.67 0.64
C PHE A 267 12.61 12.23 1.32
N SER A 268 12.94 12.76 2.51
CA SER A 268 14.19 12.41 3.21
C SER A 268 14.07 11.31 4.25
N MET A 269 12.85 10.95 4.65
CA MET A 269 12.58 9.98 5.71
C MET A 269 11.98 8.66 5.20
N ASN A 270 11.59 8.59 3.91
CA ASN A 270 11.07 7.39 3.30
C ASN A 270 11.99 6.89 2.19
N HIS A 271 12.03 5.57 2.05
CA HIS A 271 12.54 4.83 0.90
C HIS A 271 11.47 4.77 -0.17
N PHE A 272 11.77 5.22 -1.39
CA PHE A 272 10.82 5.20 -2.50
C PHE A 272 11.10 4.01 -3.41
N VAL A 273 10.09 3.22 -3.70
CA VAL A 273 10.17 2.07 -4.61
C VAL A 273 9.30 2.37 -5.83
N ILE A 274 9.92 2.55 -7.00
CA ILE A 274 9.23 2.71 -8.27
C ILE A 274 8.89 1.31 -8.78
N THR A 275 7.60 1.02 -8.92
CA THR A 275 7.11 -0.29 -9.37
C THR A 275 6.50 -0.22 -10.76
N PRO A 276 6.51 -1.34 -11.52
CA PRO A 276 5.86 -1.40 -12.83
C PRO A 276 4.35 -1.24 -12.68
N MET A 277 3.71 -0.52 -13.63
CA MET A 277 2.26 -0.30 -13.60
C MET A 277 1.44 -1.61 -13.66
N THR A 278 1.97 -2.63 -14.32
CA THR A 278 1.36 -3.96 -14.45
C THR A 278 1.67 -4.89 -13.28
N GLY A 279 2.49 -4.45 -12.33
CA GLY A 279 3.01 -5.26 -11.23
C GLY A 279 4.17 -6.17 -11.65
N CYS A 280 4.54 -7.10 -10.76
CA CYS A 280 5.70 -7.98 -10.93
C CYS A 280 5.33 -9.46 -11.17
N THR A 281 4.07 -9.75 -11.47
CA THR A 281 3.58 -11.15 -11.60
C THR A 281 3.81 -11.72 -12.99
N GLU A 282 3.51 -10.94 -14.03
CA GLU A 282 3.54 -11.38 -15.43
C GLU A 282 4.72 -10.74 -16.18
N PRO A 283 5.21 -11.39 -17.25
CA PRO A 283 6.13 -10.73 -18.17
C PRO A 283 5.49 -9.48 -18.78
N ALA A 284 6.14 -8.34 -18.61
CA ALA A 284 5.74 -7.09 -19.23
C ALA A 284 6.38 -6.94 -20.61
N GLU A 285 5.63 -6.30 -21.50
CA GLU A 285 6.15 -5.72 -22.74
C GLU A 285 6.85 -4.39 -22.43
N THR A 286 7.67 -3.89 -23.36
CA THR A 286 8.29 -2.56 -23.23
C THR A 286 7.19 -1.49 -23.13
N PRO A 287 7.16 -0.67 -22.06
CA PRO A 287 6.12 0.35 -21.91
C PRO A 287 6.38 1.53 -22.85
N ASP A 288 5.31 2.17 -23.36
CA ASP A 288 5.42 3.41 -24.13
C ASP A 288 6.07 4.54 -23.32
N HIS A 289 5.84 4.55 -22.00
CA HIS A 289 6.38 5.52 -21.07
C HIS A 289 6.98 4.83 -19.85
N LEU A 290 8.26 5.07 -19.60
CA LEU A 290 8.98 4.44 -18.50
C LEU A 290 8.62 5.08 -17.16
N GLU A 291 8.16 4.28 -16.20
CA GLU A 291 7.70 4.74 -14.89
C GLU A 291 8.75 5.55 -14.14
N THR A 292 10.02 5.17 -14.23
CA THR A 292 11.12 5.90 -13.59
C THR A 292 11.22 7.35 -14.10
N LEU A 293 11.05 7.56 -15.40
CA LEU A 293 11.12 8.92 -15.96
C LEU A 293 9.92 9.74 -15.52
N ILE A 294 8.71 9.16 -15.55
CA ILE A 294 7.49 9.81 -15.07
C ILE A 294 7.64 10.20 -13.59
N PHE A 295 8.19 9.31 -12.76
CA PHE A 295 8.42 9.60 -11.34
C PHE A 295 9.33 10.82 -11.15
N LEU A 296 10.51 10.80 -11.79
CA LEU A 296 11.53 11.83 -11.63
C LEU A 296 11.09 13.19 -12.17
N LYS A 297 10.29 13.20 -13.24
CA LYS A 297 9.87 14.43 -13.94
C LYS A 297 8.55 15.00 -13.44
N ASP A 298 7.56 14.13 -13.22
CA ASP A 298 6.17 14.53 -13.03
C ASP A 298 5.69 14.31 -11.58
N ALA A 299 6.16 13.25 -10.90
CA ALA A 299 5.75 12.96 -9.52
C ALA A 299 6.62 13.69 -8.48
N LEU A 300 7.90 13.92 -8.77
CA LEU A 300 8.82 14.63 -7.89
C LEU A 300 8.85 16.14 -8.21
N PRO A 301 8.47 17.01 -7.27
CA PRO A 301 8.71 18.43 -7.44
C PRO A 301 10.23 18.72 -7.54
N PRO A 302 10.71 19.58 -8.47
CA PRO A 302 12.15 19.77 -8.70
C PRO A 302 12.96 20.13 -7.44
N ALA A 303 12.41 20.96 -6.55
CA ALA A 303 13.08 21.32 -5.30
C ALA A 303 13.12 20.18 -4.25
N SER A 304 12.50 19.02 -4.52
CA SER A 304 12.52 17.84 -3.65
C SER A 304 13.68 16.89 -3.97
N LEU A 305 14.30 17.03 -5.15
CA LEU A 305 15.36 16.14 -5.63
C LEU A 305 16.53 16.03 -4.64
N GLN A 306 16.86 17.13 -3.95
CA GLN A 306 17.91 17.17 -2.93
C GLN A 306 17.60 16.39 -1.64
N TYR A 307 16.33 16.08 -1.38
CA TYR A 307 15.90 15.40 -0.17
C TYR A 307 15.87 13.89 -0.33
N LEU A 308 15.86 13.38 -1.56
CA LEU A 308 15.77 11.95 -1.83
C LEU A 308 17.07 11.26 -1.41
N LYS A 309 16.98 10.42 -0.37
CA LYS A 309 18.12 9.66 0.18
C LYS A 309 18.10 8.19 -0.21
N SER A 310 16.95 7.67 -0.60
CA SER A 310 16.84 6.26 -0.95
C SER A 310 15.78 6.03 -2.02
N LEU A 311 16.19 5.37 -3.10
CA LEU A 311 15.37 5.09 -4.26
C LEU A 311 15.61 3.65 -4.71
N GLU A 312 14.55 2.90 -4.97
CA GLU A 312 14.57 1.60 -5.61
C GLU A 312 13.79 1.66 -6.92
N ILE A 313 14.33 1.05 -7.96
CA ILE A 313 13.69 0.92 -9.28
C ILE A 313 13.47 -0.56 -9.54
N VAL A 314 12.21 -0.97 -9.63
CA VAL A 314 11.82 -2.35 -9.89
C VAL A 314 11.44 -2.49 -11.36
N PHE A 315 12.15 -3.35 -12.08
CA PHE A 315 11.78 -3.78 -13.41
C PHE A 315 10.91 -5.04 -13.32
N PRO A 316 9.85 -5.15 -14.14
CA PRO A 316 8.98 -6.33 -14.12
C PRO A 316 9.73 -7.57 -14.64
N PRO A 317 9.16 -8.77 -14.52
CA PRO A 317 9.59 -9.88 -15.36
C PRO A 317 9.47 -9.48 -16.83
N PHE A 318 10.39 -9.91 -17.68
CA PHE A 318 10.36 -9.59 -19.12
C PHE A 318 11.08 -10.65 -19.96
N ARG A 319 10.99 -10.49 -21.29
CA ARG A 319 11.66 -11.31 -22.31
C ARG A 319 12.95 -10.63 -22.81
N ASP A 320 13.68 -11.30 -23.70
CA ASP A 320 14.98 -10.86 -24.23
C ASP A 320 14.91 -9.63 -25.16
N ASP A 321 13.71 -9.25 -25.59
CA ASP A 321 13.40 -8.07 -26.40
C ASP A 321 12.99 -6.83 -25.59
N TYR A 322 13.05 -6.87 -24.25
CA TYR A 322 12.63 -5.74 -23.41
C TYR A 322 13.65 -4.60 -23.38
N LEU A 323 13.20 -3.36 -23.54
CA LEU A 323 14.05 -2.15 -23.57
C LEU A 323 15.21 -2.28 -24.57
N MET A 324 14.91 -2.59 -25.82
CA MET A 324 15.90 -2.66 -26.89
C MET A 324 16.44 -1.26 -27.23
N PRO A 325 17.70 -1.13 -27.67
CA PRO A 325 18.32 0.18 -27.90
C PRO A 325 17.61 1.11 -28.90
N HIS A 326 16.76 0.56 -29.76
CA HIS A 326 16.01 1.31 -30.77
C HIS A 326 14.59 1.68 -30.30
N GLU A 327 14.19 1.23 -29.11
CA GLU A 327 12.87 1.52 -28.56
C GLU A 327 12.87 2.87 -27.84
N PRO A 328 11.81 3.69 -27.98
CA PRO A 328 11.68 4.96 -27.28
C PRO A 328 11.81 4.84 -25.76
N ALA A 329 11.43 3.70 -25.18
CA ALA A 329 11.53 3.45 -23.75
C ALA A 329 12.98 3.34 -23.26
N TYR A 330 13.89 2.84 -24.10
CA TYR A 330 15.32 2.81 -23.76
C TYR A 330 15.91 4.23 -23.75
N ASP A 331 15.52 5.09 -24.69
CA ASP A 331 15.89 6.51 -24.66
C ASP A 331 15.33 7.22 -23.43
N GLN A 332 14.11 6.86 -23.00
CA GLN A 332 13.54 7.37 -21.74
C GLN A 332 14.31 6.87 -20.51
N TRP A 333 14.83 5.65 -20.53
CA TRP A 333 15.71 5.14 -19.47
C TRP A 333 17.00 5.95 -19.38
N LEU A 334 17.63 6.24 -20.52
CA LEU A 334 18.82 7.11 -20.55
C LEU A 334 18.52 8.52 -20.04
N GLN A 335 17.37 9.10 -20.41
CA GLN A 335 16.92 10.38 -19.88
C GLN A 335 16.68 10.34 -18.38
N ALA A 336 16.07 9.28 -17.85
CA ALA A 336 15.86 9.12 -16.41
C ALA A 336 17.19 9.11 -15.65
N ILE A 337 18.24 8.49 -16.21
CA ILE A 337 19.59 8.52 -15.63
C ILE A 337 20.18 9.93 -15.65
N ASP A 338 20.00 10.68 -16.73
CA ASP A 338 20.46 12.06 -16.80
C ASP A 338 19.71 12.99 -15.81
N TYR A 339 18.44 12.70 -15.49
CA TYR A 339 17.73 13.33 -14.37
C TYR A 339 18.29 12.89 -13.01
N MET A 340 18.61 11.61 -12.82
CA MET A 340 19.22 11.12 -11.58
C MET A 340 20.57 11.76 -11.29
N CYS A 341 21.35 12.15 -12.31
CA CYS A 341 22.58 12.92 -12.14
C CYS A 341 22.38 14.28 -11.44
N GLN A 342 21.15 14.81 -11.40
CA GLN A 342 20.80 16.06 -10.72
C GLN A 342 20.38 15.85 -9.25
N LEU A 343 20.26 14.59 -8.80
CA LEU A 343 19.98 14.26 -7.41
C LEU A 343 21.20 14.56 -6.52
N ASN A 344 20.98 14.59 -5.20
CA ASN A 344 22.07 14.65 -4.23
C ASN A 344 22.72 13.26 -4.07
N LEU A 345 23.48 12.84 -5.08
CA LEU A 345 24.06 11.50 -5.18
C LEU A 345 24.95 11.10 -4.00
N PRO A 346 25.73 12.00 -3.36
CA PRO A 346 26.53 11.66 -2.17
C PRO A 346 25.75 11.19 -0.94
N ILE A 347 24.43 11.40 -0.91
CA ILE A 347 23.55 10.90 0.16
C ILE A 347 22.49 9.91 -0.34
N LEU A 348 22.52 9.57 -1.64
CA LEU A 348 21.54 8.71 -2.27
C LEU A 348 22.04 7.26 -2.29
N SER A 349 21.24 6.37 -1.71
CA SER A 349 21.33 4.94 -1.93
C SER A 349 20.35 4.53 -3.03
N LEU A 350 20.87 4.04 -4.16
CA LEU A 350 20.08 3.53 -5.28
C LEU A 350 20.02 2.00 -5.25
N ALA A 351 18.84 1.43 -5.39
CA ALA A 351 18.65 0.01 -5.64
C ALA A 351 17.99 -0.22 -7.00
N VAL A 352 18.40 -1.26 -7.71
CA VAL A 352 17.72 -1.74 -8.91
C VAL A 352 17.40 -3.21 -8.74
N SER A 353 16.16 -3.57 -9.03
CA SER A 353 15.66 -4.92 -8.84
C SER A 353 15.01 -5.44 -10.11
N MET A 354 15.52 -6.54 -10.63
CA MET A 354 14.94 -7.26 -11.76
C MET A 354 13.99 -8.32 -11.20
N ALA A 355 12.68 -8.09 -11.29
CA ALA A 355 11.70 -8.99 -10.71
C ALA A 355 11.68 -10.38 -11.41
N GLY A 356 11.40 -11.39 -10.61
CA GLY A 356 11.03 -12.72 -11.08
C GLY A 356 9.52 -12.88 -11.05
N PRO A 357 8.92 -13.73 -11.90
CA PRO A 357 7.50 -14.04 -11.81
C PRO A 357 7.19 -14.63 -10.42
N LEU A 358 6.16 -14.12 -9.76
CA LEU A 358 5.71 -14.58 -8.44
C LEU A 358 4.92 -15.89 -8.58
N ASP A 359 5.41 -16.97 -7.96
CA ASP A 359 4.79 -18.30 -7.70
C ASP A 359 4.13 -19.07 -8.88
N GLU A 360 4.55 -20.33 -9.05
CA GLU A 360 4.07 -21.32 -10.01
C GLU A 360 2.59 -21.71 -9.83
N ARG A 361 2.00 -21.47 -8.65
CA ARG A 361 0.67 -22.03 -8.31
C ARG A 361 -0.54 -21.21 -8.76
N TRP A 362 -0.35 -19.98 -9.24
CA TRP A 362 -1.47 -19.04 -9.45
C TRP A 362 -1.68 -18.60 -10.89
N VAL A 363 -0.75 -18.87 -11.79
CA VAL A 363 -0.86 -18.47 -13.21
C VAL A 363 -1.23 -19.70 -14.04
N SER A 364 -2.48 -19.75 -14.49
CA SER A 364 -3.03 -20.80 -15.36
C SER A 364 -2.54 -20.71 -16.82
N GLY A 365 -1.39 -20.08 -17.06
CA GLY A 365 -0.82 -19.81 -18.37
C GLY A 365 0.53 -20.51 -18.56
N GLU A 366 0.84 -20.85 -19.81
CA GLU A 366 2.13 -21.38 -20.23
C GLU A 366 3.27 -20.55 -19.64
N HIS A 367 4.03 -21.16 -18.75
CA HIS A 367 5.07 -20.50 -17.97
C HIS A 367 6.19 -20.05 -18.90
N PHE A 368 6.25 -18.76 -19.24
CA PHE A 368 7.24 -18.28 -20.21
C PHE A 368 8.70 -18.54 -19.78
N ARG A 369 8.96 -18.63 -18.46
CA ARG A 369 10.29 -19.03 -17.93
C ARG A 369 10.49 -20.54 -17.79
N ALA A 370 9.43 -21.35 -17.68
CA ALA A 370 9.63 -22.79 -17.53
C ALA A 370 10.11 -23.46 -18.83
N MET A 371 9.78 -22.87 -19.99
CA MET A 371 10.25 -23.35 -21.30
C MET A 371 11.48 -22.59 -21.82
N MET A 372 12.16 -21.83 -20.95
CA MET A 372 13.27 -20.99 -21.36
C MET A 372 14.52 -21.82 -21.66
N SER A 373 15.09 -21.65 -22.86
CA SER A 373 16.37 -22.26 -23.20
C SER A 373 17.55 -21.57 -22.49
N ALA A 374 18.70 -22.22 -22.44
CA ALA A 374 19.92 -21.62 -21.89
C ALA A 374 20.34 -20.35 -22.66
N GLU A 375 20.11 -20.32 -23.97
CA GLU A 375 20.36 -19.19 -24.85
C GLU A 375 19.45 -18.01 -24.51
N GLN A 376 18.15 -18.26 -24.30
CA GLN A 376 17.20 -17.23 -23.89
C GLN A 376 17.53 -16.68 -22.48
N ALA A 377 17.90 -17.56 -21.54
CA ALA A 377 18.35 -17.14 -20.21
C ALA A 377 19.61 -16.27 -20.31
N HIS A 378 20.55 -16.60 -21.21
CA HIS A 378 21.71 -15.77 -21.48
C HIS A 378 21.33 -14.43 -22.10
N ALA A 379 20.38 -14.41 -23.04
CA ALA A 379 19.89 -13.19 -23.67
C ALA A 379 19.25 -12.24 -22.65
N ILE A 380 18.44 -12.75 -21.70
CA ILE A 380 17.89 -11.95 -20.59
C ILE A 380 19.00 -11.36 -19.71
N ILE A 381 20.05 -12.14 -19.42
CA ILE A 381 21.21 -11.60 -18.69
C ILE A 381 21.84 -10.44 -19.48
N GLN A 382 21.94 -10.51 -20.80
CA GLN A 382 22.44 -9.39 -21.60
C GLN A 382 21.50 -8.16 -21.50
N VAL A 383 20.19 -8.36 -21.45
CA VAL A 383 19.24 -7.28 -21.16
C VAL A 383 19.51 -6.65 -19.79
N TYR A 384 19.77 -7.45 -18.74
CA TYR A 384 20.15 -6.91 -17.43
C TYR A 384 21.38 -5.99 -17.54
N PHE A 385 22.46 -6.43 -18.19
CA PHE A 385 23.66 -5.61 -18.34
C PHE A 385 23.42 -4.36 -19.18
N ARG A 386 22.58 -4.43 -20.24
CA ARG A 386 22.17 -3.27 -21.05
C ARG A 386 21.46 -2.21 -20.21
N ILE A 387 20.56 -2.61 -19.32
CA ILE A 387 19.84 -1.68 -18.43
C ILE A 387 20.78 -1.09 -17.38
N ILE A 388 21.68 -1.90 -16.81
CA ILE A 388 22.54 -1.48 -15.69
C ILE A 388 23.74 -0.64 -16.12
N GLN A 389 24.38 -0.94 -17.25
CA GLN A 389 25.63 -0.28 -17.69
C GLN A 389 25.55 1.25 -17.70
N PRO A 390 24.48 1.88 -18.23
CA PRO A 390 24.35 3.34 -18.23
C PRO A 390 24.37 4.00 -16.84
N LEU A 391 24.05 3.27 -15.76
CA LEU A 391 24.07 3.79 -14.38
C LEU A 391 25.48 4.11 -13.87
N SER A 392 26.53 3.62 -14.53
CA SER A 392 27.93 3.99 -14.23
C SER A 392 28.19 5.51 -14.29
N LYS A 393 27.36 6.28 -15.02
CA LYS A 393 27.35 7.74 -15.00
C LYS A 393 27.11 8.32 -13.59
N LEU A 394 26.33 7.66 -12.74
CA LEU A 394 25.98 8.16 -11.41
C LEU A 394 27.18 8.13 -10.46
N ARG A 395 28.08 7.14 -10.59
CA ARG A 395 29.33 7.09 -9.82
C ARG A 395 30.19 8.31 -10.06
N GLN A 396 30.29 8.78 -11.30
CA GLN A 396 31.10 9.95 -11.67
C GLN A 396 30.61 11.23 -10.95
N ASN A 397 29.34 11.24 -10.54
CA ASN A 397 28.71 12.32 -9.80
C ASN A 397 28.59 12.02 -8.29
N GLY A 398 29.28 10.99 -7.79
CA GLY A 398 29.42 10.71 -6.36
C GLY A 398 28.28 9.92 -5.73
N LEU A 399 27.62 9.01 -6.45
CA LEU A 399 26.62 8.10 -5.86
C LEU A 399 27.18 7.40 -4.61
N GLN A 400 26.42 7.44 -3.51
CA GLN A 400 26.85 6.90 -2.22
C GLN A 400 26.88 5.37 -2.21
N ALA A 401 25.80 4.74 -2.67
CA ALA A 401 25.64 3.30 -2.65
C ALA A 401 24.73 2.84 -3.80
N PHE A 402 25.04 1.65 -4.30
CA PHE A 402 24.27 0.97 -5.35
C PHE A 402 24.03 -0.49 -4.97
N PHE A 403 22.79 -0.94 -5.06
CA PHE A 403 22.40 -2.32 -4.77
C PHE A 403 21.69 -2.91 -5.98
N LEU A 404 22.03 -4.15 -6.33
CA LEU A 404 21.43 -4.84 -7.46
C LEU A 404 20.86 -6.20 -7.06
N THR A 405 19.58 -6.39 -7.32
CA THR A 405 18.91 -7.68 -7.17
C THR A 405 18.53 -8.22 -8.54
N LEU A 406 19.08 -9.37 -8.93
CA LEU A 406 18.77 -10.03 -10.20
C LEU A 406 17.93 -11.28 -9.95
N ALA A 407 16.73 -11.35 -10.52
CA ALA A 407 16.02 -12.62 -10.60
C ALA A 407 16.77 -13.60 -11.51
N SER A 408 16.83 -14.86 -11.10
CA SER A 408 17.34 -15.92 -11.97
C SER A 408 16.36 -16.15 -13.13
N PRO A 409 16.80 -16.08 -14.41
CA PRO A 409 15.95 -16.44 -15.55
C PRO A 409 15.47 -17.91 -15.50
N LEU A 410 16.19 -18.79 -14.79
CA LEU A 410 15.91 -20.22 -14.67
C LEU A 410 15.28 -20.63 -13.32
N ALA A 411 14.83 -19.68 -12.49
CA ALA A 411 14.31 -19.98 -11.15
C ALA A 411 13.13 -20.97 -11.16
N ASN A 412 12.29 -20.95 -12.20
CA ASN A 412 11.02 -21.70 -12.26
C ASN A 412 11.03 -22.82 -13.32
N SER A 413 12.19 -23.17 -13.89
CA SER A 413 12.30 -24.33 -14.79
C SER A 413 12.32 -25.67 -14.02
N THR A 414 12.36 -25.61 -12.68
CA THR A 414 12.50 -26.75 -11.77
C THR A 414 11.27 -27.62 -11.63
N GLY A 415 10.09 -27.18 -12.10
CA GLY A 415 8.90 -28.03 -12.17
C GLY A 415 9.12 -29.35 -12.95
N MET A 416 10.09 -29.39 -13.87
CA MET A 416 10.51 -30.64 -14.53
C MET A 416 11.58 -31.44 -13.76
N CYS A 417 12.29 -30.82 -12.81
CA CYS A 417 13.45 -31.40 -12.12
C CYS A 417 13.11 -32.38 -10.99
N THR A 418 11.83 -32.58 -10.66
CA THR A 418 11.42 -33.56 -9.64
C THR A 418 11.58 -35.01 -10.07
N ARG A 419 11.96 -35.31 -11.32
CA ARG A 419 12.11 -36.70 -11.79
C ARG A 419 13.52 -37.26 -11.76
N HIS A 420 14.61 -36.47 -11.84
CA HIS A 420 15.97 -37.02 -11.89
C HIS A 420 16.99 -36.13 -11.13
N GLY A 421 17.54 -36.63 -10.02
CA GLY A 421 18.38 -35.88 -9.06
C GLY A 421 19.69 -35.26 -9.58
N GLN A 422 20.05 -35.40 -10.86
CA GLN A 422 21.20 -34.71 -11.46
C GLN A 422 20.92 -33.23 -11.79
N GLU A 423 19.65 -32.82 -11.95
CA GLU A 423 19.29 -31.46 -12.37
C GLU A 423 19.32 -30.43 -11.23
N LEU A 424 19.17 -30.86 -9.98
CA LEU A 424 19.26 -29.99 -8.78
C LEU A 424 20.63 -29.31 -8.62
N LEU A 425 21.71 -29.97 -9.05
CA LEU A 425 23.07 -29.41 -9.05
C LEU A 425 23.22 -28.26 -10.05
N HIS A 426 22.51 -28.33 -11.18
CA HIS A 426 22.57 -27.30 -12.23
C HIS A 426 21.92 -25.99 -11.76
N CYS A 427 20.77 -26.06 -11.08
CA CYS A 427 20.06 -24.88 -10.54
C CYS A 427 20.92 -24.12 -9.51
N LYS A 428 21.52 -24.83 -8.55
CA LYS A 428 22.43 -24.21 -7.55
C LYS A 428 23.67 -23.57 -8.20
N GLY A 429 24.19 -24.17 -9.27
CA GLY A 429 25.29 -23.59 -10.05
C GLY A 429 24.89 -22.28 -10.72
N PHE A 430 23.67 -22.23 -11.26
CA PHE A 430 23.15 -21.04 -11.93
C PHE A 430 22.83 -19.90 -10.95
N GLU A 431 22.25 -20.18 -9.80
CA GLU A 431 22.00 -19.18 -8.74
C GLU A 431 23.30 -18.50 -8.28
N LYS A 432 24.34 -19.29 -8.00
CA LYS A 432 25.69 -18.75 -7.71
C LYS A 432 26.24 -17.90 -8.86
N SER A 433 25.94 -18.27 -10.10
CA SER A 433 26.33 -17.49 -11.28
C SER A 433 25.60 -16.15 -11.35
N ILE A 434 24.31 -16.10 -10.98
CA ILE A 434 23.53 -14.86 -10.91
C ILE A 434 24.03 -13.94 -9.82
N ILE A 435 24.33 -14.46 -8.62
CA ILE A 435 24.93 -13.67 -7.52
C ILE A 435 26.27 -13.05 -7.98
N ARG A 436 27.13 -13.85 -8.63
CA ARG A 436 28.40 -13.34 -9.18
C ARG A 436 28.17 -12.27 -10.25
N LYS A 437 27.17 -12.44 -11.12
CA LYS A 437 26.81 -11.47 -12.16
C LYS A 437 26.24 -10.18 -11.57
N ALA A 438 25.45 -10.26 -10.51
CA ALA A 438 24.97 -9.09 -9.77
C ALA A 438 26.17 -8.31 -9.22
N LYS A 439 27.09 -8.98 -8.51
CA LYS A 439 28.34 -8.36 -8.02
C LYS A 439 29.16 -7.71 -9.13
N GLN A 440 29.33 -8.40 -10.27
CA GLN A 440 30.04 -7.85 -11.44
C GLN A 440 29.35 -6.58 -11.98
N ALA A 441 28.02 -6.58 -12.06
CA ALA A 441 27.26 -5.44 -12.53
C ALA A 441 27.28 -4.27 -11.53
N GLU A 442 27.28 -4.54 -10.23
CA GLU A 442 27.50 -3.52 -9.20
C GLU A 442 28.89 -2.89 -9.34
N GLN A 443 29.94 -3.70 -9.53
CA GLN A 443 31.30 -3.22 -9.76
C GLN A 443 31.44 -2.43 -11.07
N MET A 444 30.69 -2.79 -12.10
CA MET A 444 30.61 -2.02 -13.34
C MET A 444 30.05 -0.62 -13.11
N VAL A 445 29.09 -0.46 -12.19
CA VAL A 445 28.49 0.83 -11.85
C VAL A 445 29.38 1.62 -10.88
N MET A 446 29.83 0.99 -9.80
CA MET A 446 30.46 1.65 -8.64
C MET A 446 31.98 1.53 -8.57
N GLY A 447 32.61 0.70 -9.41
CA GLY A 447 34.05 0.41 -9.39
C GLY A 447 34.40 -0.99 -8.94
N GLU A 448 35.57 -1.48 -9.36
CA GLU A 448 36.07 -2.83 -9.05
C GLU A 448 36.23 -3.09 -7.55
N ASP A 449 36.47 -2.03 -6.77
CA ASP A 449 36.64 -2.03 -5.32
C ASP A 449 35.31 -2.03 -4.55
N TYR A 450 34.18 -1.87 -5.23
CA TYR A 450 32.87 -1.85 -4.60
C TYR A 450 32.39 -3.25 -4.18
N ASP A 451 31.90 -3.35 -2.96
CA ASP A 451 31.23 -4.55 -2.43
C ASP A 451 30.00 -4.13 -1.62
N SER A 452 28.81 -4.37 -2.18
CA SER A 452 27.53 -4.03 -1.55
C SER A 452 27.31 -4.72 -0.20
N ALA A 453 27.99 -5.85 0.07
CA ALA A 453 27.91 -6.54 1.36
C ALA A 453 28.75 -5.85 2.45
N MET A 454 29.72 -5.00 2.09
CA MET A 454 30.56 -4.24 3.02
C MET A 454 30.04 -2.83 3.28
N VAL A 455 29.25 -2.29 2.35
CA VAL A 455 28.46 -1.09 2.60
C VAL A 455 27.41 -1.48 3.64
N GLN A 456 27.43 -0.81 4.80
CA GLN A 456 26.48 -1.07 5.90
C GLN A 456 25.08 -1.35 5.35
N ASP A 457 24.39 -2.35 5.93
CA ASP A 457 23.04 -2.79 5.55
C ASP A 457 22.24 -1.63 4.96
N ARG A 458 21.62 -1.85 3.78
CA ARG A 458 20.72 -0.89 3.11
C ARG A 458 20.06 -0.06 4.21
N ALA A 459 20.22 1.26 4.22
CA ALA A 459 19.82 2.06 5.39
C ALA A 459 18.34 1.86 5.83
N HIS A 460 17.52 1.23 4.97
CA HIS A 460 16.12 0.91 5.14
C HIS A 460 15.81 -0.62 5.12
N GLY A 461 16.82 -1.48 4.99
CA GLY A 461 16.72 -2.92 4.78
C GLY A 461 16.28 -3.29 3.37
N GLU A 462 15.91 -4.56 3.17
CA GLU A 462 15.21 -5.01 1.95
C GLU A 462 13.78 -4.47 1.91
N SER A 463 13.30 -4.17 0.71
CA SER A 463 11.94 -3.69 0.48
C SER A 463 10.90 -4.78 0.75
N GLN A 464 9.67 -4.37 1.09
CA GLN A 464 8.61 -5.30 1.49
C GLN A 464 8.28 -6.33 0.40
N TRP A 465 8.26 -5.89 -0.87
CA TRP A 465 7.95 -6.77 -2.00
C TRP A 465 9.04 -7.83 -2.21
N LEU A 466 10.32 -7.50 -1.98
CA LEU A 466 11.42 -8.45 -2.11
C LEU A 466 11.36 -9.52 -1.01
N ARG A 467 11.12 -9.11 0.24
CA ARG A 467 10.92 -10.04 1.36
C ARG A 467 9.71 -10.96 1.17
N GLU A 468 8.66 -10.47 0.51
CA GLU A 468 7.50 -11.29 0.18
C GLU A 468 7.88 -12.40 -0.79
N LYS A 469 8.64 -12.06 -1.84
CA LYS A 469 9.14 -13.01 -2.81
C LYS A 469 9.99 -14.11 -2.15
N GLU A 470 10.97 -13.72 -1.33
CA GLU A 470 11.86 -14.68 -0.65
C GLU A 470 11.11 -15.63 0.28
N PHE A 471 10.06 -15.16 0.94
CA PHE A 471 9.24 -16.01 1.78
C PHE A 471 8.40 -17.00 1.00
N ILE A 472 7.84 -16.57 -0.13
CA ILE A 472 7.11 -17.46 -1.03
C ILE A 472 8.06 -18.53 -1.57
N GLU A 473 9.27 -18.15 -1.97
CA GLU A 473 10.31 -19.07 -2.47
C GLU A 473 10.83 -20.02 -1.37
N GLY A 474 11.05 -19.54 -0.15
CA GLY A 474 11.59 -20.35 0.96
C GLY A 474 10.56 -21.24 1.69
N SER A 475 9.26 -21.02 1.46
CA SER A 475 8.18 -21.87 2.00
C SER A 475 7.84 -23.07 1.09
N CYS A 476 8.49 -23.17 -0.07
CA CYS A 476 8.35 -24.27 -1.03
C CYS A 476 9.52 -25.24 -0.88
#